data_AF-A0AAY4AGL0-F1
#
_entry.id   AF-A0AAY4AGL0-F1
#
_cell.length_a   1.000
_cell.length_b   1.000
_cell.length_c   1.000
_cell.angle_alpha   90.00
_cell.angle_beta   90.00
_cell.angle_gamma   90.00
#
_symmetry.space_group_name_H-M   'P 1'
#
loop_
_entity.id
_entity.type
_entity.pdbx_description
1 polymer ?
#
loop_
_entity_poly.entity_id
_entity_poly.type
_entity_poly.pdbx_seq_one_letter_code
_entity_poly.pdbx_strand_id
1 'polypeptide(L)'
;MGAFGFLIVFCLIFDSRSLACGPGRGFGDRRRPRKLAPMSYKQFIPNVAEKTLGASGKSEGKITRDSERFKDLVPNYNPDIVFKDEEKTNADRLMTQRCKDKLNSLAISVMNQWPGVQLRVTEGWDEDGHHLEESLHYEGRAVDITTSDRDKSKYGMLSRLAVEAGFDWVYFESKAHVHCSVKAENSVAAKSGGCFPGQSQAILEDGRRKYIRDLKAGDKVLAADEAGQAVFSDFLLFMDYDTKTQRQFTVIETAEPCRKLRLTPAHLIFIHNSASEVIVTFASKVRPGNKVLVSEDTPGLLSTATVERVYTEEHYSSFAPVTTHGTIVVDQVLASCYAVVEDHKWAHRAFAPVRFGHRFTSTFLPEKRQNLTFARFLMSGSLL
;
A
#
# COMPACT_ATOMS: atom_id res chain seq x y z
N MET A 1 0.42 -13.33 -79.73
CA MET A 1 1.63 -12.94 -78.97
C MET A 1 1.75 -11.43 -79.00
N GLY A 2 1.84 -10.78 -77.84
CA GLY A 2 1.97 -9.32 -77.65
C GLY A 2 0.67 -8.56 -77.97
N ALA A 3 0.13 -7.67 -77.15
CA ALA A 3 0.78 -6.79 -76.19
C ALA A 3 -0.19 -6.46 -75.04
N PHE A 4 -0.02 -7.15 -73.91
CA PHE A 4 -0.60 -6.80 -72.60
C PHE A 4 0.31 -5.80 -71.84
N GLY A 5 1.08 -5.00 -72.57
CA GLY A 5 2.24 -4.28 -72.02
C GLY A 5 2.16 -2.75 -72.05
N PHE A 6 1.03 -2.13 -72.39
CA PHE A 6 0.98 -0.67 -72.60
C PHE A 6 -0.15 0.08 -71.89
N LEU A 7 -0.78 -0.52 -70.88
CA LEU A 7 -1.86 0.13 -70.12
C LEU A 7 -1.61 0.26 -68.62
N ILE A 8 -0.38 0.02 -68.15
CA ILE A 8 0.01 0.18 -66.74
C ILE A 8 0.95 1.38 -66.52
N VAL A 9 1.52 1.97 -67.57
CA VAL A 9 2.54 3.04 -67.40
C VAL A 9 1.98 4.46 -67.54
N PHE A 10 0.71 4.62 -67.95
CA PHE A 10 0.12 5.97 -68.12
C PHE A 10 -0.86 6.40 -67.00
N CYS A 11 -1.00 5.60 -65.95
CA CYS A 11 -1.82 5.97 -64.77
C CYS A 11 -1.01 6.51 -63.58
N LEU A 12 0.31 6.68 -63.71
CA LEU A 12 1.18 7.16 -62.61
C LEU A 12 1.59 8.64 -62.73
N ILE A 13 0.91 9.46 -63.54
CA ILE A 13 1.24 10.90 -63.68
C ILE A 13 0.03 11.82 -63.46
N PHE A 14 -1.06 11.31 -62.88
CA PHE A 14 -2.15 12.17 -62.38
C PHE A 14 -2.66 11.66 -61.04
N ASP A 15 -1.76 11.51 -60.06
CA ASP A 15 -2.18 11.54 -58.66
C ASP A 15 -2.46 12.99 -58.29
N SER A 16 -3.73 13.36 -58.50
CA SER A 16 -4.35 14.54 -57.90
C SER A 16 -3.92 14.65 -56.44
N ARG A 17 -3.35 15.79 -56.06
CA ARG A 17 -3.07 16.14 -54.66
C ARG A 17 -4.37 16.17 -53.87
N SER A 18 -4.83 15.02 -53.40
CA SER A 18 -5.82 14.94 -52.34
C SER A 18 -5.14 15.39 -51.06
N LEU A 19 -5.46 16.62 -50.62
CA LEU A 19 -5.23 17.09 -49.26
C LEU A 19 -6.08 16.23 -48.30
N ALA A 20 -5.59 15.04 -47.98
CA ALA A 20 -6.12 14.26 -46.88
C ALA A 20 -5.71 14.97 -45.59
N CYS A 21 -6.66 15.62 -44.92
CA CYS A 21 -6.49 16.05 -43.54
C CYS A 21 -6.21 14.79 -42.70
N GLY A 22 -4.96 14.60 -42.25
CA GLY A 22 -4.64 13.58 -41.25
C GLY A 22 -5.52 13.77 -40.00
N PRO A 23 -5.71 12.71 -39.19
CA PRO A 23 -6.53 12.80 -37.97
C PRO A 23 -6.08 14.00 -37.15
N GLY A 24 -7.01 14.96 -36.95
CA GLY A 24 -6.73 16.22 -36.28
C GLY A 24 -6.14 16.01 -34.88
N ARG A 25 -5.51 17.06 -34.34
CA ARG A 25 -4.93 17.05 -32.98
C ARG A 25 -5.96 16.49 -31.99
N GLY A 26 -5.70 15.29 -31.46
CA GLY A 26 -6.53 14.68 -30.43
C GLY A 26 -6.60 15.59 -29.21
N PHE A 27 -7.80 15.91 -28.76
CA PHE A 27 -8.01 16.52 -27.46
C PHE A 27 -7.85 15.44 -26.40
N GLY A 28 -6.65 15.35 -25.85
CA GLY A 28 -6.34 14.55 -24.68
C GLY A 28 -5.49 15.39 -23.73
N ASP A 29 -6.01 15.68 -22.55
CA ASP A 29 -5.20 16.32 -21.52
C ASP A 29 -4.17 15.29 -21.03
N ARG A 30 -2.89 15.55 -21.29
CA ARG A 30 -1.82 14.68 -20.82
C ARG A 30 -1.87 14.73 -19.30
N ARG A 31 -2.10 13.59 -18.64
CA ARG A 31 -2.06 13.50 -17.17
C ARG A 31 -0.82 14.21 -16.67
N ARG A 32 -1.02 15.34 -15.99
CA ARG A 32 0.08 16.13 -15.47
C ARG A 32 0.74 15.31 -14.36
N PRO A 33 2.05 15.06 -14.43
CA PRO A 33 2.73 14.38 -13.33
C PRO A 33 2.52 15.18 -12.05
N ARG A 34 2.25 14.48 -10.94
CA ARG A 34 2.08 15.10 -9.62
C ARG A 34 3.34 15.93 -9.33
N LYS A 35 3.18 17.23 -9.08
CA LYS A 35 4.33 18.12 -8.86
C LYS A 35 4.94 17.80 -7.49
N LEU A 36 6.12 17.20 -7.48
CA LEU A 36 6.87 16.94 -6.26
C LEU A 36 7.41 18.26 -5.70
N ALA A 37 6.95 18.65 -4.51
CA ALA A 37 7.44 19.84 -3.82
C ALA A 37 8.57 19.44 -2.86
N PRO A 38 9.78 20.03 -2.98
CA PRO A 38 10.87 19.80 -2.03
C PRO A 38 10.43 20.09 -0.60
N MET A 39 10.95 19.35 0.38
CA MET A 39 10.77 19.68 1.78
C MET A 39 11.66 20.84 2.20
N SER A 40 11.15 21.69 3.08
CA SER A 40 11.91 22.77 3.71
C SER A 40 12.87 22.21 4.77
N TYR A 41 13.95 22.93 5.05
CA TYR A 41 14.84 22.61 6.17
C TYR A 41 14.04 22.57 7.49
N LYS A 42 14.32 21.57 8.34
CA LYS A 42 13.58 21.27 9.59
C LYS A 42 12.12 20.85 9.42
N GLN A 43 11.65 20.62 8.19
CA GLN A 43 10.34 20.02 7.98
C GLN A 43 10.40 18.51 8.17
N PHE A 44 9.35 17.95 8.78
CA PHE A 44 9.11 16.51 8.83
C PHE A 44 7.72 16.16 8.29
N ILE A 45 7.61 14.99 7.66
CA ILE A 45 6.38 14.45 7.08
C ILE A 45 6.24 12.99 7.52
N PRO A 46 5.07 12.57 8.04
CA PRO A 46 3.90 13.39 8.38
C PRO A 46 4.21 14.41 9.50
N ASN A 47 3.44 15.51 9.58
CA ASN A 47 3.64 16.58 10.56
C ASN A 47 3.15 16.18 11.97
N VAL A 48 3.74 15.12 12.49
CA VAL A 48 3.59 14.57 13.84
C VAL A 48 4.96 14.08 14.29
N ALA A 49 5.14 13.88 15.60
CA ALA A 49 6.41 13.36 16.12
C ALA A 49 6.69 11.92 15.61
N GLU A 50 7.96 11.62 15.35
CA GLU A 50 8.42 10.36 14.75
C GLU A 50 7.83 9.11 15.42
N LYS A 51 7.87 9.08 16.75
CA LYS A 51 7.47 7.91 17.55
C LYS A 51 5.96 7.79 17.77
N THR A 52 5.15 8.60 17.10
CA THR A 52 3.68 8.49 17.15
C THR A 52 3.18 7.41 16.20
N LEU A 53 1.99 6.86 16.46
CA LEU A 53 1.38 5.84 15.60
C LEU A 53 1.12 6.30 14.16
N GLY A 54 0.95 7.62 13.96
CA GLY A 54 0.79 8.23 12.64
C GLY A 54 2.10 8.31 11.82
N ALA A 55 3.25 8.03 12.44
CA ALA A 55 4.58 8.09 11.85
C ALA A 55 5.29 6.72 12.03
N SER A 56 6.55 6.68 12.46
CA SER A 56 7.30 5.44 12.64
C SER A 56 6.90 4.65 13.90
N GLY A 57 6.19 5.24 14.86
CA GLY A 57 5.75 4.54 16.07
C GLY A 57 6.88 4.33 17.09
N LYS A 58 6.52 3.83 18.27
CA LYS A 58 7.44 3.78 19.43
C LYS A 58 8.69 2.92 19.16
N SER A 59 9.74 3.24 19.90
CA SER A 59 10.90 2.37 20.05
C SER A 59 10.48 1.08 20.78
N GLU A 60 10.93 -0.06 20.28
CA GLU A 60 10.76 -1.39 20.90
C GLU A 60 12.00 -1.78 21.74
N GLY A 61 13.02 -0.93 21.79
CA GLY A 61 14.25 -1.10 22.55
C GLY A 61 15.47 -1.38 21.67
N LYS A 62 16.66 -0.96 22.13
CA LYS A 62 17.93 -1.09 21.40
C LYS A 62 18.24 -2.56 21.05
N ILE A 63 18.58 -2.80 19.80
CA ILE A 63 19.09 -4.07 19.30
C ILE A 63 20.61 -4.02 19.40
N THR A 64 21.20 -4.99 20.07
CA THR A 64 22.66 -5.21 20.13
C THR A 64 23.02 -6.46 19.34
N ARG A 65 24.31 -6.66 18.99
CA ARG A 65 24.77 -7.85 18.24
C ARG A 65 24.39 -9.17 18.91
N ASP A 66 24.35 -9.19 20.24
CA ASP A 66 24.04 -10.37 21.03
C ASP A 66 22.53 -10.58 21.29
N SER A 67 21.69 -9.61 20.92
CA SER A 67 20.25 -9.68 21.16
C SER A 67 19.53 -10.62 20.20
N GLU A 68 18.46 -11.28 20.64
CA GLU A 68 17.67 -12.16 19.75
C GLU A 68 17.09 -11.43 18.55
N ARG A 69 16.69 -10.17 18.74
CA ARG A 69 16.14 -9.28 17.71
C ARG A 69 17.16 -8.88 16.64
N PHE A 70 18.46 -9.12 16.87
CA PHE A 70 19.48 -8.89 15.84
C PHE A 70 19.24 -9.75 14.59
N LYS A 71 18.65 -10.94 14.76
CA LYS A 71 18.30 -11.86 13.66
C LYS A 71 17.22 -11.30 12.73
N ASP A 72 16.47 -10.30 13.19
CA ASP A 72 15.43 -9.64 12.39
C ASP A 72 16.02 -8.54 11.48
N LEU A 73 17.27 -8.14 11.72
CA LEU A 73 17.99 -7.23 10.83
C LEU A 73 18.55 -7.98 9.63
N VAL A 74 18.35 -7.41 8.45
CA VAL A 74 18.85 -7.94 7.19
C VAL A 74 19.88 -6.98 6.61
N PRO A 75 21.01 -7.48 6.07
CA PRO A 75 21.96 -6.62 5.39
C PRO A 75 21.40 -6.17 4.03
N ASN A 76 21.68 -4.92 3.67
CA ASN A 76 21.40 -4.37 2.36
C ASN A 76 22.70 -4.23 1.53
N TYR A 77 22.79 -5.03 0.48
CA TYR A 77 23.90 -5.04 -0.49
C TYR A 77 23.47 -4.52 -1.87
N ASN A 78 22.43 -3.69 -1.92
CA ASN A 78 22.01 -3.05 -3.16
C ASN A 78 23.18 -2.25 -3.77
N PRO A 79 23.64 -2.57 -5.00
CA PRO A 79 24.77 -1.88 -5.64
C PRO A 79 24.45 -0.42 -6.00
N ASP A 80 23.18 -0.03 -5.99
CA ASP A 80 22.72 1.33 -6.30
C ASP A 80 22.72 2.26 -5.06
N ILE A 81 23.17 1.75 -3.91
CA ILE A 81 23.26 2.48 -2.66
C ILE A 81 24.72 2.52 -2.20
N VAL A 82 25.23 3.73 -1.99
CA VAL A 82 26.55 3.96 -1.38
C VAL A 82 26.38 3.97 0.14
N PHE A 83 27.07 3.08 0.84
CA PHE A 83 27.13 3.09 2.30
C PHE A 83 28.45 3.73 2.75
N LYS A 84 28.39 4.59 3.76
CA LYS A 84 29.57 5.30 4.28
C LYS A 84 30.46 4.35 5.08
N ASP A 85 29.86 3.58 5.99
CA ASP A 85 30.51 2.53 6.79
C ASP A 85 31.86 2.98 7.36
N GLU A 86 31.88 4.15 8.02
CA GLU A 86 33.10 4.68 8.64
C GLU A 86 33.61 3.81 9.80
N GLU A 87 32.71 3.07 10.44
CA GLU A 87 32.97 2.12 11.52
C GLU A 87 33.70 0.87 11.01
N LYS A 88 33.58 0.56 9.70
CA LYS A 88 34.08 -0.66 9.05
C LYS A 88 33.50 -1.94 9.65
N THR A 89 32.30 -1.87 10.19
CA THR A 89 31.57 -2.99 10.81
C THR A 89 30.40 -3.47 9.96
N ASN A 90 30.12 -2.78 8.84
CA ASN A 90 28.91 -2.92 8.01
C ASN A 90 27.61 -2.62 8.78
N ALA A 91 27.67 -1.91 9.91
CA ALA A 91 26.50 -1.57 10.71
C ALA A 91 25.45 -0.77 9.92
N ASP A 92 25.93 0.19 9.12
CA ASP A 92 25.15 0.97 8.15
C ASP A 92 24.29 0.15 7.18
N ARG A 93 24.68 -1.11 6.91
CA ARG A 93 23.95 -2.00 6.00
C ARG A 93 22.84 -2.78 6.69
N LEU A 94 22.86 -2.88 8.02
CA LEU A 94 21.90 -3.64 8.79
C LEU A 94 20.65 -2.81 9.04
N MET A 95 19.51 -3.34 8.64
CA MET A 95 18.23 -2.65 8.76
C MET A 95 17.08 -3.65 8.77
N THR A 96 15.89 -3.26 9.19
CA THR A 96 14.71 -4.12 9.08
C THR A 96 14.33 -4.36 7.62
N GLN A 97 13.57 -5.42 7.32
CA GLN A 97 13.13 -5.74 5.97
C GLN A 97 12.33 -4.59 5.33
N ARG A 98 11.43 -3.97 6.08
CA ARG A 98 10.67 -2.78 5.66
C ARG A 98 11.59 -1.62 5.34
N CYS A 99 12.59 -1.35 6.17
CA CYS A 99 13.56 -0.28 5.92
C CYS A 99 14.29 -0.54 4.59
N LYS A 100 14.75 -1.77 4.38
CA LYS A 100 15.39 -2.22 3.13
C LYS A 100 14.49 -2.00 1.91
N ASP A 101 13.21 -2.36 1.98
CA ASP A 101 12.26 -2.19 0.89
C ASP A 101 12.06 -0.71 0.53
N LYS A 102 11.88 0.16 1.53
CA LYS A 102 11.71 1.61 1.32
C LYS A 102 12.99 2.26 0.79
N LEU A 103 14.13 1.86 1.31
CA LEU A 103 15.43 2.37 0.89
C LEU A 103 15.76 1.97 -0.56
N ASN A 104 15.45 0.73 -0.96
CA ASN A 104 15.64 0.26 -2.33
C ASN A 104 14.71 1.00 -3.32
N SER A 105 13.45 1.22 -2.94
CA SER A 105 12.51 2.03 -3.74
C SER A 105 13.00 3.48 -3.89
N LEU A 106 13.57 4.05 -2.82
CA LEU A 106 14.18 5.37 -2.86
C LEU A 106 15.41 5.42 -3.77
N ALA A 107 16.28 4.41 -3.74
CA ALA A 107 17.47 4.35 -4.59
C ALA A 107 17.11 4.45 -6.09
N ILE A 108 16.08 3.71 -6.52
CA ILE A 108 15.54 3.79 -7.88
C ILE A 108 15.05 5.21 -8.19
N SER A 109 14.32 5.82 -7.25
CA SER A 109 13.78 7.18 -7.40
C SER A 109 14.88 8.23 -7.52
N VAL A 110 15.97 8.10 -6.76
CA VAL A 110 17.14 9.00 -6.80
C VAL A 110 17.83 8.93 -8.16
N MET A 111 18.11 7.73 -8.66
CA MET A 111 18.75 7.54 -9.97
C MET A 111 17.89 8.08 -11.13
N ASN A 112 16.56 7.93 -11.02
CA ASN A 112 15.63 8.47 -12.00
C ASN A 112 15.53 10.01 -11.93
N GLN A 113 15.61 10.58 -10.72
CA GLN A 113 15.55 12.02 -10.53
C GLN A 113 16.84 12.72 -10.98
N TRP A 114 17.99 12.09 -10.78
CA TRP A 114 19.31 12.62 -11.10
C TRP A 114 20.19 11.54 -11.75
N PRO A 115 20.24 11.49 -13.09
CA PRO A 115 21.09 10.54 -13.80
C PRO A 115 22.56 10.63 -13.35
N GLY A 116 23.14 9.49 -12.99
CA GLY A 116 24.53 9.40 -12.49
C GLY A 116 24.72 9.70 -11.00
N VAL A 117 23.66 10.04 -10.27
CA VAL A 117 23.67 10.21 -8.82
C VAL A 117 22.99 9.01 -8.16
N GLN A 118 23.62 8.48 -7.12
CA GLN A 118 23.11 7.36 -6.33
C GLN A 118 22.63 7.84 -4.95
N LEU A 119 21.78 7.04 -4.32
CA LEU A 119 21.44 7.22 -2.92
C LEU A 119 22.67 6.88 -2.06
N ARG A 120 22.89 7.65 -1.00
CA ARG A 120 24.00 7.42 -0.07
C ARG A 120 23.54 7.42 1.38
N VAL A 121 23.72 6.32 2.08
CA VAL A 121 23.49 6.18 3.52
C VAL A 121 24.74 6.63 4.27
N THR A 122 24.56 7.49 5.28
CA THR A 122 25.63 7.95 6.18
C THR A 122 25.58 7.34 7.56
N GLU A 123 24.41 6.86 7.97
CA GLU A 123 24.16 6.24 9.27
C GLU A 123 22.97 5.30 9.10
N GLY A 124 23.07 4.08 9.61
CA GLY A 124 22.03 3.06 9.57
C GLY A 124 21.69 2.54 10.97
N TRP A 125 21.98 1.26 11.23
CA TRP A 125 21.88 0.70 12.57
C TRP A 125 23.10 1.09 13.41
N ASP A 126 22.88 1.85 14.48
CA ASP A 126 23.95 2.36 15.36
C ASP A 126 24.20 1.41 16.54
N GLU A 127 25.43 0.94 16.69
CA GLU A 127 25.87 0.14 17.84
C GLU A 127 26.59 0.98 18.93
N ASP A 128 27.15 2.13 18.56
CA ASP A 128 28.10 2.94 19.34
C ASP A 128 27.42 3.96 20.27
N GLY A 129 26.16 4.31 20.02
CA GLY A 129 25.40 5.15 20.93
C GLY A 129 25.48 6.65 20.62
N HIS A 130 25.59 7.01 19.35
CA HIS A 130 25.72 8.40 18.89
C HIS A 130 24.39 9.17 18.89
N HIS A 131 23.26 8.48 19.06
CA HIS A 131 21.93 9.07 19.06
C HIS A 131 21.28 9.15 20.46
N LEU A 132 20.15 9.86 20.57
CA LEU A 132 19.35 9.93 21.80
C LEU A 132 18.84 8.55 22.22
N GLU A 133 18.62 8.33 23.52
CA GLU A 133 18.29 7.04 24.18
C GLU A 133 17.18 6.19 23.52
N GLU A 134 16.26 6.82 22.80
CA GLU A 134 15.13 6.16 22.13
C GLU A 134 15.16 6.35 20.60
N SER A 135 16.35 6.45 20.02
CA SER A 135 16.54 6.57 18.57
C SER A 135 16.16 5.29 17.84
N LEU A 136 15.48 5.43 16.69
CA LEU A 136 15.15 4.30 15.83
C LEU A 136 16.36 3.75 15.05
N HIS A 137 17.50 4.45 15.06
CA HIS A 137 18.78 3.92 14.57
C HIS A 137 19.21 2.69 15.37
N TYR A 138 18.97 2.66 16.68
CA TYR A 138 19.28 1.52 17.54
C TYR A 138 18.49 0.25 17.22
N GLU A 139 17.48 0.34 16.35
CA GLU A 139 16.63 -0.78 15.95
C GLU A 139 16.76 -1.13 14.46
N GLY A 140 17.69 -0.49 13.73
CA GLY A 140 17.82 -0.66 12.28
C GLY A 140 16.57 -0.19 11.52
N ARG A 141 15.80 0.72 12.13
CA ARG A 141 14.54 1.26 11.61
C ARG A 141 14.68 2.69 11.09
N ALA A 142 15.86 3.29 11.21
CA ALA A 142 16.15 4.60 10.69
C ALA A 142 17.45 4.60 9.87
N VAL A 143 17.54 5.59 8.99
CA VAL A 143 18.70 5.86 8.14
C VAL A 143 18.87 7.36 7.97
N ASP A 144 20.11 7.81 8.01
CA ASP A 144 20.47 9.15 7.57
C ASP A 144 21.02 9.07 6.16
N ILE A 145 20.44 9.86 5.25
CA ILE A 145 20.70 9.75 3.82
C ILE A 145 21.13 11.07 3.19
N THR A 146 21.88 10.93 2.11
CA THR A 146 22.44 11.98 1.25
C THR A 146 22.39 11.52 -0.21
N THR A 147 22.72 12.41 -1.13
CA THR A 147 23.08 12.02 -2.51
C THR A 147 24.57 11.65 -2.56
N SER A 148 24.96 10.75 -3.48
CA SER A 148 26.36 10.31 -3.61
C SER A 148 27.34 11.44 -3.94
N ASP A 149 26.86 12.47 -4.65
CA ASP A 149 27.61 13.70 -4.98
C ASP A 149 27.64 14.72 -3.82
N ARG A 150 26.91 14.45 -2.73
CA ARG A 150 26.82 15.29 -1.52
C ARG A 150 26.36 16.72 -1.79
N ASP A 151 25.61 16.93 -2.87
CA ASP A 151 25.01 18.23 -3.20
C ASP A 151 23.82 18.54 -2.30
N LYS A 152 24.05 19.41 -1.31
CA LYS A 152 23.05 19.83 -0.31
C LYS A 152 21.82 20.50 -0.92
N SER A 153 21.92 21.07 -2.13
CA SER A 153 20.77 21.66 -2.82
C SER A 153 19.72 20.62 -3.22
N LYS A 154 20.13 19.35 -3.35
CA LYS A 154 19.25 18.23 -3.69
C LYS A 154 18.46 17.71 -2.50
N TYR A 155 18.87 18.01 -1.26
CA TYR A 155 18.36 17.31 -0.07
C TYR A 155 16.88 17.57 0.19
N GLY A 156 16.37 18.77 -0.09
CA GLY A 156 14.93 19.04 0.03
C GLY A 156 14.10 18.15 -0.91
N MET A 157 14.59 17.92 -2.14
CA MET A 157 13.94 17.00 -3.07
C MET A 157 14.18 15.53 -2.68
N LEU A 158 15.36 15.19 -2.17
CA LEU A 158 15.65 13.85 -1.65
C LEU A 158 14.67 13.47 -0.53
N SER A 159 14.39 14.38 0.40
CA SER A 159 13.38 14.18 1.44
C SER A 159 11.99 13.94 0.86
N ARG A 160 11.60 14.70 -0.18
CA ARG A 160 10.32 14.46 -0.87
C ARG A 160 10.29 13.07 -1.52
N LEU A 161 11.36 12.65 -2.18
CA LEU A 161 11.44 11.31 -2.77
C LEU A 161 11.34 10.23 -1.70
N ALA A 162 11.94 10.43 -0.52
CA ALA A 162 11.81 9.48 0.59
C ALA A 162 10.35 9.34 1.08
N VAL A 163 9.60 10.45 1.13
CA VAL A 163 8.16 10.40 1.43
C VAL A 163 7.41 9.58 0.38
N GLU A 164 7.66 9.81 -0.91
CA GLU A 164 7.00 9.06 -1.99
C GLU A 164 7.45 7.59 -2.06
N ALA A 165 8.68 7.28 -1.66
CA ALA A 165 9.19 5.92 -1.52
C ALA A 165 8.47 5.15 -0.39
N GLY A 166 7.76 5.87 0.49
CA GLY A 166 6.89 5.30 1.52
C GLY A 166 7.60 5.06 2.85
N PHE A 167 8.63 5.83 3.17
CA PHE A 167 9.11 5.94 4.55
C PHE A 167 7.98 6.45 5.46
N ASP A 168 7.88 5.90 6.67
CA ASP A 168 6.78 6.21 7.58
C ASP A 168 6.97 7.58 8.26
N TRP A 169 8.21 8.05 8.35
CA TRP A 169 8.56 9.39 8.79
C TRP A 169 9.83 9.87 8.09
N VAL A 170 9.82 11.10 7.59
CA VAL A 170 10.96 11.73 6.94
C VAL A 170 11.16 13.11 7.54
N TYR A 171 12.40 13.43 7.92
CA TYR A 171 12.77 14.69 8.53
C TYR A 171 14.02 15.26 7.87
N PHE A 172 13.91 16.49 7.36
CA PHE A 172 15.07 17.24 6.91
C PHE A 172 15.81 17.80 8.13
N GLU A 173 16.47 16.89 8.84
CA GLU A 173 17.02 17.11 10.18
C GLU A 173 18.15 18.13 10.20
N SER A 174 19.12 17.99 9.30
CA SER A 174 20.34 18.77 9.31
C SER A 174 20.67 19.25 7.89
N LYS A 175 21.60 20.20 7.76
CA LYS A 175 22.13 20.55 6.43
C LYS A 175 23.09 19.49 5.87
N ALA A 176 23.38 18.44 6.63
CA ALA A 176 24.32 17.38 6.27
C ALA A 176 23.63 16.12 5.76
N HIS A 177 22.38 15.87 6.18
CA HIS A 177 21.63 14.67 5.84
C HIS A 177 20.11 14.84 6.02
N VAL A 178 19.36 13.89 5.47
CA VAL A 178 17.92 13.71 5.69
C VAL A 178 17.73 12.45 6.52
N HIS A 179 16.98 12.55 7.61
CA HIS A 179 16.63 11.41 8.44
C HIS A 179 15.34 10.76 7.93
N CYS A 180 15.35 9.44 7.78
CA CYS A 180 14.18 8.66 7.37
C CYS A 180 14.01 7.46 8.29
N SER A 181 12.78 7.18 8.73
CA SER A 181 12.51 6.02 9.57
C SER A 181 11.24 5.28 9.18
N VAL A 182 11.16 4.03 9.65
CA VAL A 182 10.07 3.11 9.40
C VAL A 182 9.46 2.56 10.68
N LYS A 183 8.22 2.13 10.55
CA LYS A 183 7.53 1.31 11.53
C LYS A 183 8.26 -0.02 11.77
N ALA A 184 8.21 -0.52 12.99
CA ALA A 184 8.74 -1.84 13.31
C ALA A 184 8.04 -2.93 12.49
N GLU A 185 8.75 -4.01 12.18
CA GLU A 185 8.16 -5.20 11.52
C GLU A 185 6.97 -5.73 12.30
N ASN A 186 7.05 -5.70 13.64
CA ASN A 186 6.01 -6.14 14.55
C ASN A 186 4.96 -5.06 14.84
N SER A 187 5.14 -3.85 14.33
CA SER A 187 4.15 -2.80 14.51
C SER A 187 2.83 -3.23 13.88
N VAL A 188 1.76 -3.03 14.63
CA VAL A 188 0.40 -3.35 14.18
C VAL A 188 0.14 -2.71 12.82
N ALA A 189 0.67 -1.52 12.53
CA ALA A 189 0.51 -0.84 11.25
C ALA A 189 1.36 -1.42 10.08
N ALA A 190 2.42 -2.20 10.34
CA ALA A 190 3.19 -2.92 9.31
C ALA A 190 2.63 -4.33 9.04
N LYS A 191 2.14 -5.03 10.08
CA LYS A 191 1.55 -6.38 9.95
C LYS A 191 0.07 -6.39 9.60
N SER A 192 -0.71 -5.46 10.12
CA SER A 192 -2.13 -5.38 9.81
C SER A 192 -2.30 -4.77 8.43
N GLY A 193 -2.15 -5.61 7.42
CA GLY A 193 -2.85 -5.41 6.18
C GLY A 193 -4.35 -5.34 6.48
N GLY A 194 -4.84 -4.20 7.00
CA GLY A 194 -6.25 -3.84 7.16
C GLY A 194 -7.10 -4.97 7.67
N CYS A 195 -7.25 -5.04 8.98
CA CYS A 195 -8.02 -6.10 9.61
C CYS A 195 -9.33 -5.55 10.18
N PHE A 196 -10.31 -6.44 10.33
CA PHE A 196 -11.52 -6.26 11.12
C PHE A 196 -11.44 -7.14 12.38
N PRO A 197 -12.07 -6.77 13.50
CA PRO A 197 -12.19 -7.66 14.64
C PRO A 197 -13.07 -8.86 14.27
N GLY A 198 -12.83 -10.02 14.90
CA GLY A 198 -13.56 -11.24 14.56
C GLY A 198 -15.08 -11.17 14.75
N GLN A 199 -15.55 -10.26 15.60
CA GLN A 199 -16.95 -10.04 15.92
C GLN A 199 -17.68 -9.12 14.92
N SER A 200 -16.96 -8.44 14.03
CA SER A 200 -17.59 -7.71 12.93
C SER A 200 -18.34 -8.68 12.01
N GLN A 201 -19.31 -8.17 11.25
CA GLN A 201 -20.21 -9.00 10.45
C GLN A 201 -20.14 -8.65 8.96
N ALA A 202 -20.09 -9.68 8.12
CA ALA A 202 -20.36 -9.58 6.69
C ALA A 202 -21.79 -10.04 6.38
N ILE A 203 -22.37 -9.51 5.31
CA ILE A 203 -23.68 -9.93 4.79
C ILE A 203 -23.45 -10.98 3.70
N LEU A 204 -24.12 -12.13 3.78
CA LEU A 204 -24.05 -13.20 2.79
C LEU A 204 -25.09 -13.01 1.67
N GLU A 205 -24.92 -13.74 0.57
CA GLU A 205 -25.85 -13.77 -0.58
C GLU A 205 -27.29 -14.15 -0.19
N ASP A 206 -27.47 -14.98 0.82
CA ASP A 206 -28.78 -15.37 1.36
C ASP A 206 -29.37 -14.36 2.37
N GLY A 207 -28.73 -13.21 2.55
CA GLY A 207 -29.14 -12.13 3.45
C GLY A 207 -28.75 -12.37 4.92
N ARG A 208 -28.20 -13.53 5.29
CA ARG A 208 -27.73 -13.76 6.67
C ARG A 208 -26.49 -12.94 6.96
N ARG A 209 -26.32 -12.58 8.23
CA ARG A 209 -25.09 -11.98 8.73
C ARG A 209 -24.18 -13.06 9.31
N LYS A 210 -22.90 -13.01 8.96
CA LYS A 210 -21.88 -13.94 9.45
C LYS A 210 -20.72 -13.16 10.04
N TYR A 211 -20.21 -13.63 11.18
CA TYR A 211 -19.02 -13.04 11.77
C TYR A 211 -17.82 -13.19 10.84
N ILE A 212 -16.97 -12.17 10.78
CA ILE A 212 -15.78 -12.17 9.94
C ILE A 212 -14.91 -13.38 10.28
N ARG A 213 -14.70 -13.71 11.55
CA ARG A 213 -13.90 -14.88 11.97
C ARG A 213 -14.41 -16.23 11.46
N ASP A 214 -15.69 -16.30 11.09
CA ASP A 214 -16.39 -17.53 10.71
C ASP A 214 -16.54 -17.67 9.18
N LEU A 215 -16.05 -16.69 8.39
CA LEU A 215 -16.03 -16.78 6.93
C LEU A 215 -15.20 -17.98 6.45
N LYS A 216 -15.71 -18.68 5.44
CA LYS A 216 -15.13 -19.89 4.86
C LYS A 216 -15.18 -19.81 3.34
N ALA A 217 -14.26 -20.50 2.68
CA ALA A 217 -14.28 -20.65 1.23
C ALA A 217 -15.67 -21.17 0.78
N GLY A 218 -16.21 -20.56 -0.27
CA GLY A 218 -17.57 -20.81 -0.74
C GLY A 218 -18.63 -19.82 -0.20
N ASP A 219 -18.34 -19.07 0.86
CA ASP A 219 -19.19 -17.95 1.24
C ASP A 219 -19.13 -16.85 0.18
N LYS A 220 -20.30 -16.34 -0.22
CA LYS A 220 -20.44 -15.14 -1.04
C LYS A 220 -20.87 -13.97 -0.17
N VAL A 221 -20.04 -12.95 -0.08
CA VAL A 221 -20.22 -11.78 0.79
C VAL A 221 -20.55 -10.53 -0.02
N LEU A 222 -21.36 -9.64 0.56
CA LEU A 222 -21.68 -8.36 -0.03
C LEU A 222 -20.41 -7.51 -0.22
N ALA A 223 -20.25 -6.97 -1.42
CA ALA A 223 -19.11 -6.20 -1.89
C ALA A 223 -19.58 -5.15 -2.91
N ALA A 224 -18.64 -4.42 -3.51
CA ALA A 224 -18.88 -3.50 -4.61
C ALA A 224 -17.98 -3.82 -5.82
N ASP A 225 -18.53 -3.71 -7.03
CA ASP A 225 -17.78 -3.85 -8.28
C ASP A 225 -17.02 -2.56 -8.66
N GLU A 226 -16.34 -2.56 -9.81
CA GLU A 226 -15.60 -1.39 -10.31
C GLU A 226 -16.51 -0.19 -10.63
N ALA A 227 -17.80 -0.43 -10.87
CA ALA A 227 -18.80 0.62 -11.09
C ALA A 227 -19.40 1.13 -9.77
N GLY A 228 -19.00 0.58 -8.62
CA GLY A 228 -19.52 0.93 -7.31
C GLY A 228 -20.90 0.32 -7.01
N GLN A 229 -21.34 -0.65 -7.82
CA GLN A 229 -22.61 -1.34 -7.62
C GLN A 229 -22.44 -2.51 -6.64
N ALA A 230 -23.45 -2.75 -5.83
CA ALA A 230 -23.42 -3.85 -4.87
C ALA A 230 -23.45 -5.20 -5.60
N VAL A 231 -22.54 -6.09 -5.23
CA VAL A 231 -22.42 -7.44 -5.80
C VAL A 231 -22.10 -8.44 -4.69
N PHE A 232 -22.45 -9.71 -4.89
CA PHE A 232 -21.99 -10.79 -4.02
C PHE A 232 -20.69 -11.38 -4.56
N SER A 233 -19.63 -11.25 -3.78
CA SER A 233 -18.26 -11.61 -4.14
C SER A 233 -17.82 -12.84 -3.36
N ASP A 234 -17.18 -13.79 -4.04
CA ASP A 234 -16.63 -14.98 -3.37
C ASP A 234 -15.55 -14.55 -2.36
N PHE A 235 -15.72 -14.98 -1.11
CA PHE A 235 -14.66 -14.97 -0.13
C PHE A 235 -13.62 -16.03 -0.50
N LEU A 236 -12.35 -15.61 -0.57
CA LEU A 236 -11.25 -16.46 -1.01
C LEU A 236 -10.48 -17.02 0.18
N LEU A 237 -9.97 -16.12 1.03
CA LEU A 237 -9.11 -16.46 2.17
C LEU A 237 -8.94 -15.25 3.11
N PHE A 238 -8.28 -15.48 4.24
CA PHE A 238 -7.73 -14.40 5.07
C PHE A 238 -6.27 -14.15 4.73
N MET A 239 -5.91 -12.90 4.46
CA MET A 239 -4.52 -12.47 4.25
C MET A 239 -3.75 -12.40 5.57
N ASP A 240 -4.43 -11.96 6.64
CA ASP A 240 -3.97 -11.98 8.02
C ASP A 240 -5.06 -12.66 8.87
N TYR A 241 -4.64 -13.56 9.78
CA TYR A 241 -5.51 -14.36 10.64
C TYR A 241 -4.89 -14.43 12.04
N ASP A 242 -5.46 -13.68 12.97
CA ASP A 242 -5.01 -13.64 14.36
C ASP A 242 -6.22 -13.76 15.28
N THR A 243 -6.19 -14.75 16.18
CA THR A 243 -7.28 -15.04 17.12
C THR A 243 -6.97 -14.63 18.55
N LYS A 244 -5.74 -14.22 18.86
CA LYS A 244 -5.24 -14.14 20.23
C LYS A 244 -4.79 -12.75 20.64
N THR A 245 -4.28 -11.95 19.69
CA THR A 245 -3.71 -10.65 20.03
C THR A 245 -4.78 -9.60 20.24
N GLN A 246 -4.63 -8.79 21.29
CA GLN A 246 -5.39 -7.57 21.49
C GLN A 246 -4.84 -6.46 20.58
N ARG A 247 -5.70 -5.82 19.79
CA ARG A 247 -5.33 -4.77 18.85
C ARG A 247 -6.23 -3.55 19.02
N GLN A 248 -5.68 -2.37 18.73
CA GLN A 248 -6.45 -1.13 18.66
C GLN A 248 -7.11 -1.02 17.28
N PHE A 249 -8.40 -0.69 17.27
CA PHE A 249 -9.22 -0.46 16.09
C PHE A 249 -9.69 0.99 16.06
N THR A 250 -9.65 1.61 14.87
CA THR A 250 -10.39 2.83 14.59
C THR A 250 -11.86 2.47 14.44
N VAL A 251 -12.71 3.25 15.08
CA VAL A 251 -14.16 3.11 15.06
C VAL A 251 -14.75 4.30 14.34
N ILE A 252 -15.48 4.03 13.26
CA ILE A 252 -16.17 5.03 12.44
C ILE A 252 -17.66 4.85 12.67
N GLU A 253 -18.30 5.84 13.28
CA GLU A 253 -19.74 5.90 13.50
C GLU A 253 -20.39 6.91 12.56
N THR A 254 -21.46 6.51 11.90
CA THR A 254 -22.25 7.37 11.00
C THR A 254 -23.54 7.82 11.67
N ALA A 255 -24.05 8.99 11.27
CA ALA A 255 -25.27 9.56 11.85
C ALA A 255 -26.54 8.81 11.37
N GLU A 256 -26.87 8.93 10.08
CA GLU A 256 -28.05 8.31 9.47
C GLU A 256 -27.67 7.74 8.08
N PRO A 257 -27.87 6.44 7.82
CA PRO A 257 -28.19 5.41 8.82
C PRO A 257 -27.05 5.26 9.84
N CYS A 258 -27.41 4.97 11.09
CA CYS A 258 -26.43 4.72 12.15
C CYS A 258 -25.73 3.38 11.90
N ARG A 259 -24.43 3.43 11.59
CA ARG A 259 -23.54 2.29 11.34
C ARG A 259 -22.26 2.47 12.15
N LYS A 260 -21.64 1.37 12.54
CA LYS A 260 -20.43 1.35 13.38
C LYS A 260 -19.41 0.37 12.83
N LEU A 261 -18.47 0.88 12.04
CA LEU A 261 -17.40 0.08 11.46
C LEU A 261 -16.16 0.11 12.37
N ARG A 262 -15.57 -1.07 12.61
CA ARG A 262 -14.32 -1.24 13.36
C ARG A 262 -13.26 -1.83 12.47
N LEU A 263 -12.15 -1.13 12.29
CA LEU A 263 -11.06 -1.55 11.41
C LEU A 263 -9.71 -1.02 11.90
N THR A 264 -8.61 -1.68 11.54
CA THR A 264 -7.28 -1.18 11.95
C THR A 264 -6.98 0.19 11.33
N PRO A 265 -6.13 1.03 11.96
CA PRO A 265 -5.88 2.40 11.47
C PRO A 265 -5.35 2.51 10.03
N ALA A 266 -4.69 1.45 9.54
CA ALA A 266 -4.15 1.34 8.18
C ALA A 266 -5.11 0.68 7.18
N HIS A 267 -6.32 0.29 7.58
CA HIS A 267 -7.30 -0.29 6.67
C HIS A 267 -7.83 0.78 5.70
N LEU A 268 -7.92 0.45 4.40
CA LEU A 268 -8.42 1.39 3.39
C LEU A 268 -9.95 1.36 3.29
N ILE A 269 -10.57 2.54 3.35
CA ILE A 269 -12.01 2.77 3.26
C ILE A 269 -12.32 3.72 2.11
N PHE A 270 -13.51 3.55 1.53
CA PHE A 270 -14.02 4.42 0.47
C PHE A 270 -14.79 5.60 1.09
N ILE A 271 -14.43 6.82 0.69
CA ILE A 271 -15.14 8.05 1.07
C ILE A 271 -15.48 8.87 -0.16
N HIS A 272 -16.53 9.69 -0.10
CA HIS A 272 -16.75 10.74 -1.10
C HIS A 272 -15.94 11.99 -0.75
N ASN A 273 -15.22 12.53 -1.73
CA ASN A 273 -14.57 13.83 -1.63
C ASN A 273 -15.59 14.98 -1.75
N SER A 274 -15.13 16.23 -1.62
CA SER A 274 -15.97 17.43 -1.75
C SER A 274 -16.63 17.59 -3.13
N ALA A 275 -16.12 16.92 -4.16
CA ALA A 275 -16.67 16.87 -5.52
C ALA A 275 -17.58 15.65 -5.76
N SER A 276 -17.94 14.93 -4.69
CA SER A 276 -18.74 13.69 -4.73
C SER A 276 -18.10 12.52 -5.46
N GLU A 277 -16.79 12.55 -5.73
CA GLU A 277 -16.06 11.41 -6.28
C GLU A 277 -15.66 10.44 -5.16
N VAL A 278 -15.76 9.13 -5.45
CA VAL A 278 -15.31 8.09 -4.53
C VAL A 278 -13.77 8.02 -4.56
N ILE A 279 -13.16 8.24 -3.40
CA ILE A 279 -11.72 8.11 -3.18
C ILE A 279 -11.43 7.07 -2.10
N VAL A 280 -10.23 6.49 -2.14
CA VAL A 280 -9.77 5.53 -1.15
C VAL A 280 -8.83 6.24 -0.16
N THR A 281 -9.03 6.04 1.14
CA THR A 281 -8.20 6.63 2.19
C THR A 281 -8.00 5.65 3.34
N PHE A 282 -6.97 5.87 4.15
CA PHE A 282 -6.77 5.12 5.40
C PHE A 282 -7.84 5.48 6.44
N ALA A 283 -8.25 4.49 7.25
CA ALA A 283 -9.19 4.67 8.36
C ALA A 283 -8.73 5.77 9.34
N SER A 284 -7.44 5.82 9.63
CA SER A 284 -6.81 6.87 10.46
C SER A 284 -6.92 8.29 9.91
N LYS A 285 -7.15 8.45 8.61
CA LYS A 285 -7.33 9.76 7.95
C LYS A 285 -8.80 10.19 7.90
N VAL A 286 -9.75 9.31 8.24
CA VAL A 286 -11.18 9.63 8.27
C VAL A 286 -11.47 10.60 9.40
N ARG A 287 -12.30 11.61 9.11
CA ARG A 287 -12.73 12.63 10.07
C ARG A 287 -14.26 12.75 10.07
N PRO A 288 -14.86 13.20 11.18
CA PRO A 288 -16.26 13.63 11.19
C PRO A 288 -16.57 14.57 10.02
N GLY A 289 -17.73 14.39 9.39
CA GLY A 289 -18.16 15.11 8.19
C GLY A 289 -17.76 14.43 6.87
N ASN A 290 -16.85 13.46 6.87
CA ASN A 290 -16.62 12.62 5.68
C ASN A 290 -17.87 11.77 5.37
N LYS A 291 -18.08 11.42 4.10
CA LYS A 291 -19.18 10.53 3.70
C LYS A 291 -18.63 9.17 3.31
N VAL A 292 -19.07 8.12 3.98
CA VAL A 292 -18.71 6.72 3.67
C VAL A 292 -19.84 6.04 2.91
N LEU A 293 -19.52 4.97 2.20
CA LEU A 293 -20.50 4.12 1.50
C LEU A 293 -21.04 3.06 2.46
N VAL A 294 -22.35 2.99 2.61
CA VAL A 294 -23.05 2.06 3.50
C VAL A 294 -24.07 1.22 2.73
N SER A 295 -24.28 -0.02 3.16
CA SER A 295 -25.38 -0.83 2.65
C SER A 295 -26.68 -0.47 3.36
N GLU A 296 -27.75 -0.32 2.58
CA GLU A 296 -29.11 -0.20 3.13
C GLU A 296 -29.66 -1.57 3.54
N ASP A 297 -30.77 -1.56 4.27
CA ASP A 297 -31.49 -2.80 4.61
C ASP A 297 -32.12 -3.45 3.36
N THR A 298 -32.29 -2.65 2.29
CA THR A 298 -32.67 -3.12 0.96
C THR A 298 -31.46 -3.76 0.26
N PRO A 299 -31.53 -5.05 -0.14
CA PRO A 299 -30.43 -5.72 -0.80
C PRO A 299 -30.03 -5.03 -2.11
N GLY A 300 -28.74 -4.79 -2.30
CA GLY A 300 -28.19 -4.38 -3.60
C GLY A 300 -28.02 -2.87 -3.82
N LEU A 301 -28.30 -2.02 -2.83
CA LEU A 301 -28.02 -0.57 -2.93
C LEU A 301 -26.99 -0.12 -1.89
N LEU A 302 -25.98 0.60 -2.36
CA LEU A 302 -25.06 1.35 -1.51
C LEU A 302 -25.49 2.82 -1.51
N SER A 303 -25.66 3.39 -0.34
CA SER A 303 -25.91 4.82 -0.15
C SER A 303 -24.77 5.47 0.63
N THR A 304 -24.84 6.79 0.83
CA THR A 304 -23.80 7.53 1.55
C THR A 304 -24.28 7.92 2.93
N ALA A 305 -23.46 7.66 3.96
CA ALA A 305 -23.73 8.13 5.31
C ALA A 305 -22.61 9.06 5.79
N THR A 306 -22.99 10.11 6.52
CA THR A 306 -22.04 11.07 7.08
C THR A 306 -21.44 10.51 8.37
N VAL A 307 -20.11 10.52 8.46
CA VAL A 307 -19.36 10.16 9.66
C VAL A 307 -19.63 11.21 10.74
N GLU A 308 -20.17 10.77 11.87
CA GLU A 308 -20.46 11.60 13.02
C GLU A 308 -19.28 11.60 14.00
N ARG A 309 -18.72 10.41 14.27
CA ARG A 309 -17.66 10.21 15.25
C ARG A 309 -16.59 9.26 14.73
N VAL A 310 -15.34 9.59 15.09
CA VAL A 310 -14.17 8.72 14.90
C VAL A 310 -13.43 8.64 16.22
N TYR A 311 -13.19 7.43 16.71
CA TYR A 311 -12.45 7.18 17.96
C TYR A 311 -11.78 5.81 17.89
N THR A 312 -11.17 5.37 19.00
CA THR A 312 -10.45 4.09 19.05
C THR A 312 -11.02 3.17 20.12
N GLU A 313 -11.14 1.88 19.82
CA GLU A 313 -11.48 0.79 20.75
C GLU A 313 -10.39 -0.28 20.70
N GLU A 314 -10.25 -1.08 21.75
CA GLU A 314 -9.39 -2.27 21.73
C GLU A 314 -10.24 -3.53 21.62
N HIS A 315 -9.86 -4.43 20.71
CA HIS A 315 -10.53 -5.72 20.52
C HIS A 315 -9.51 -6.83 20.39
N TYR A 316 -9.87 -8.02 20.86
CA TYR A 316 -9.11 -9.24 20.58
C TYR A 316 -9.40 -9.73 19.17
N SER A 317 -8.41 -10.39 18.57
CA SER A 317 -8.45 -10.99 17.24
C SER A 317 -8.54 -9.98 16.09
N SER A 318 -8.00 -10.35 14.95
CA SER A 318 -8.05 -9.53 13.74
C SER A 318 -7.93 -10.39 12.50
N PHE A 319 -8.75 -10.08 11.50
CA PHE A 319 -8.86 -10.85 10.28
C PHE A 319 -8.88 -9.92 9.08
N ALA A 320 -8.12 -10.25 8.04
CA ALA A 320 -8.09 -9.50 6.78
C ALA A 320 -8.73 -10.35 5.65
N PRO A 321 -10.06 -10.30 5.48
CA PRO A 321 -10.75 -11.10 4.47
C PRO A 321 -10.45 -10.57 3.06
N VAL A 322 -10.20 -11.50 2.13
CA VAL A 322 -10.00 -11.20 0.71
C VAL A 322 -11.14 -11.77 -0.11
N THR A 323 -11.73 -10.94 -0.96
CA THR A 323 -12.78 -11.34 -1.92
C THR A 323 -12.30 -11.22 -3.36
N THR A 324 -13.03 -11.83 -4.31
CA THR A 324 -12.70 -11.77 -5.74
C THR A 324 -12.68 -10.34 -6.30
N HIS A 325 -13.61 -9.49 -5.83
CA HIS A 325 -13.71 -8.07 -6.20
C HIS A 325 -12.75 -7.16 -5.43
N GLY A 326 -12.10 -7.65 -4.37
CA GLY A 326 -11.16 -6.86 -3.57
C GLY A 326 -11.83 -5.81 -2.66
N THR A 327 -13.15 -5.82 -2.56
CA THR A 327 -13.95 -5.02 -1.64
C THR A 327 -14.84 -5.94 -0.79
N ILE A 328 -15.31 -5.43 0.35
CA ILE A 328 -16.21 -6.14 1.25
C ILE A 328 -17.03 -5.13 2.05
N VAL A 329 -18.30 -5.45 2.30
CA VAL A 329 -19.15 -4.71 3.23
C VAL A 329 -19.08 -5.38 4.60
N VAL A 330 -18.57 -4.65 5.59
CA VAL A 330 -18.41 -5.11 6.97
C VAL A 330 -19.14 -4.16 7.89
N ASP A 331 -19.93 -4.68 8.83
CA ASP A 331 -20.80 -3.89 9.71
C ASP A 331 -21.66 -2.86 8.93
N GLN A 332 -22.04 -3.24 7.70
CA GLN A 332 -22.80 -2.46 6.72
C GLN A 332 -22.08 -1.23 6.14
N VAL A 333 -20.76 -1.18 6.21
CA VAL A 333 -19.93 -0.14 5.59
C VAL A 333 -18.96 -0.77 4.60
N LEU A 334 -18.82 -0.17 3.41
CA LEU A 334 -17.93 -0.67 2.36
C LEU A 334 -16.46 -0.35 2.70
N ALA A 335 -15.61 -1.37 2.60
CA ALA A 335 -14.17 -1.27 2.81
C ALA A 335 -13.39 -2.05 1.74
N SER A 336 -12.11 -1.73 1.59
CA SER A 336 -11.20 -2.44 0.69
C SER A 336 -10.61 -3.66 1.40
N CYS A 337 -10.45 -4.79 0.71
CA CYS A 337 -9.74 -5.96 1.23
C CYS A 337 -8.20 -5.78 1.33
N TYR A 338 -7.71 -4.54 1.19
CA TYR A 338 -6.28 -4.20 1.07
C TYR A 338 -5.98 -2.98 1.95
N ALA A 339 -4.72 -2.81 2.36
CA ALA A 339 -4.42 -1.85 3.43
C ALA A 339 -3.03 -1.19 3.44
N VAL A 340 -2.34 -1.20 2.29
CA VAL A 340 -1.01 -0.59 2.21
C VAL A 340 -0.84 0.23 0.93
N VAL A 341 -1.59 -0.06 -0.12
CA VAL A 341 -1.50 0.64 -1.41
C VAL A 341 -2.73 1.53 -1.58
N GLU A 342 -2.56 2.85 -1.51
CA GLU A 342 -3.65 3.83 -1.75
C GLU A 342 -4.30 3.62 -3.14
N ASP A 343 -3.60 2.97 -4.07
CA ASP A 343 -4.14 2.54 -5.36
C ASP A 343 -4.68 1.10 -5.31
N HIS A 344 -5.96 1.01 -5.01
CA HIS A 344 -6.76 -0.23 -5.00
C HIS A 344 -6.55 -1.07 -6.28
N LYS A 345 -6.32 -0.46 -7.45
CA LYS A 345 -6.16 -1.18 -8.72
C LYS A 345 -4.84 -1.94 -8.80
N TRP A 346 -3.77 -1.40 -8.22
CA TRP A 346 -2.46 -2.09 -8.18
C TRP A 346 -2.47 -3.26 -7.21
N ALA A 347 -3.03 -3.07 -6.01
CA ALA A 347 -3.22 -4.18 -5.07
C ALA A 347 -4.07 -5.29 -5.71
N HIS A 348 -5.17 -4.92 -6.35
CA HIS A 348 -6.04 -5.88 -7.04
C HIS A 348 -5.31 -6.68 -8.14
N ARG A 349 -4.43 -6.03 -8.93
CA ARG A 349 -3.61 -6.69 -9.95
C ARG A 349 -2.56 -7.63 -9.36
N ALA A 350 -1.89 -7.23 -8.28
CA ALA A 350 -0.90 -8.07 -7.60
C ALA A 350 -1.51 -9.41 -7.11
N PHE A 351 -2.79 -9.41 -6.73
CA PHE A 351 -3.51 -10.63 -6.32
C PHE A 351 -4.23 -11.36 -7.46
N ALA A 352 -4.02 -10.99 -8.73
CA ALA A 352 -4.60 -11.72 -9.87
C ALA A 352 -4.23 -13.21 -9.93
N PRO A 353 -2.97 -13.64 -9.63
CA PRO A 353 -2.61 -15.07 -9.66
C PRO A 353 -3.39 -15.93 -8.66
N VAL A 354 -3.64 -15.41 -7.44
CA VAL A 354 -4.43 -16.11 -6.41
C VAL A 354 -5.88 -16.29 -6.86
N ARG A 355 -6.46 -15.25 -7.46
CA ARG A 355 -7.84 -15.27 -7.99
C ARG A 355 -7.98 -16.25 -9.16
N PHE A 356 -6.98 -16.28 -10.04
CA PHE A 356 -6.94 -17.25 -11.15
C PHE A 356 -6.76 -18.67 -10.62
N GLY A 357 -5.84 -18.91 -9.69
CA GLY A 357 -5.62 -20.21 -9.07
C GLY A 357 -6.87 -20.78 -8.41
N HIS A 358 -7.61 -19.95 -7.65
CA HIS A 358 -8.87 -20.36 -7.03
C HIS A 358 -9.97 -20.69 -8.05
N ARG A 359 -10.06 -19.93 -9.15
CA ARG A 359 -11.01 -20.19 -10.24
C ARG A 359 -10.71 -21.50 -10.98
N PHE A 360 -9.44 -21.88 -11.09
CA PHE A 360 -9.03 -23.15 -11.68
C PHE A 360 -9.26 -24.34 -10.73
N THR A 361 -8.95 -24.19 -9.43
CA THR A 361 -9.17 -25.28 -8.46
C THR A 361 -10.64 -25.52 -8.16
N SER A 362 -11.50 -24.49 -8.17
CA SER A 362 -12.95 -24.64 -7.99
C SER A 362 -13.63 -25.35 -9.17
N THR A 363 -13.05 -25.27 -10.38
CA THR A 363 -13.62 -25.87 -11.59
C THR A 363 -13.21 -27.35 -11.75
N PHE A 364 -12.08 -27.78 -11.19
CA PHE A 364 -11.48 -29.10 -11.51
C PHE A 364 -11.22 -30.04 -10.33
N LEU A 365 -11.41 -29.63 -9.07
CA LEU A 365 -11.12 -30.49 -7.90
C LEU A 365 -12.24 -30.51 -6.85
N PRO A 366 -12.69 -31.71 -6.40
CA PRO A 366 -13.66 -31.82 -5.30
C PRO A 366 -13.10 -31.31 -3.96
N GLU A 367 -14.00 -30.75 -3.14
CA GLU A 367 -13.82 -30.02 -1.88
C GLU A 367 -12.73 -30.56 -0.92
N LYS A 368 -12.54 -31.88 -0.85
CA LYS A 368 -11.60 -32.53 0.09
C LYS A 368 -10.11 -32.41 -0.28
N ARG A 369 -9.74 -31.97 -1.49
CA ARG A 369 -8.33 -31.84 -1.92
C ARG A 369 -7.81 -30.40 -2.06
N GLN A 370 -8.66 -29.39 -1.85
CA GLN A 370 -8.30 -27.99 -2.04
C GLN A 370 -7.33 -27.47 -0.95
N ASN A 371 -7.49 -27.92 0.31
CA ASN A 371 -6.65 -27.48 1.43
C ASN A 371 -5.19 -27.97 1.37
N LEU A 372 -4.91 -29.14 0.77
CA LEU A 372 -3.56 -29.71 0.74
C LEU A 372 -2.69 -29.18 -0.42
N THR A 373 -3.31 -28.76 -1.51
CA THR A 373 -2.59 -28.41 -2.75
C THR A 373 -2.20 -26.93 -2.77
N PHE A 374 -3.02 -26.06 -2.18
CA PHE A 374 -2.77 -24.61 -2.14
C PHE A 374 -1.70 -24.21 -1.11
N ALA A 375 -1.65 -24.91 0.03
CA ALA A 375 -0.58 -24.73 1.03
C ALA A 375 0.80 -25.10 0.47
N ARG A 376 0.88 -26.07 -0.45
CA ARG A 376 2.12 -26.44 -1.15
C ARG A 376 2.55 -25.40 -2.18
N PHE A 377 1.60 -24.74 -2.86
CA PHE A 377 1.91 -23.72 -3.86
C PHE A 377 2.48 -22.43 -3.24
N LEU A 378 2.02 -22.06 -2.03
CA LEU A 378 2.58 -20.93 -1.27
C LEU A 378 3.97 -21.24 -0.67
N MET A 379 4.27 -22.51 -0.36
CA MET A 379 5.54 -22.93 0.22
C MET A 379 6.65 -23.19 -0.82
N SER A 380 6.33 -23.28 -2.12
CA SER A 380 7.29 -23.66 -3.15
C SER A 380 7.99 -22.50 -3.86
N GLY A 381 7.92 -21.27 -3.32
CA GLY A 381 8.85 -20.16 -3.58
C GLY A 381 9.57 -20.16 -4.93
N SER A 382 8.83 -20.21 -6.04
CA SER A 382 9.39 -20.24 -7.38
C SER A 382 8.40 -19.55 -8.30
N LEU A 383 8.63 -18.27 -8.55
CA LEU A 383 8.60 -17.66 -9.89
C LEU A 383 8.93 -16.16 -9.76
N LEU A 384 10.18 -15.87 -10.17
CA LEU A 384 10.77 -14.62 -10.69
C LEU A 384 10.85 -13.40 -9.76
#